data_AF-A0A847MF26-F1
#
_entry.id   AF-A0A847MF26-F1
#
_cell.length_a   1.000
_cell.length_b   1.000
_cell.length_c   1.000
_cell.angle_alpha   90.00
_cell.angle_beta   90.00
_cell.angle_gamma   90.00
#
_symmetry.space_group_name_H-M   'P 1'
#
loop_
_entity.id
_entity.type
_entity.pdbx_description
1 polymer ?
#
loop_
_entity_poly.entity_id
_entity_poly.type
_entity_poly.pdbx_seq_one_letter_code
_entity_poly.pdbx_strand_id
1 'polypeptide(L)'
;LLAVTWAGGVQIELMQPLTGRSVYDEFLEKKGEGLHHIKLYYEDCQKALEEFKKKGIEVIQSGKFDEDEFYYLDTEASLGTIYEIGNNGKIREPERRYPET
;
A
#
# COMPACT_ATOMS: atom_id res chain seq x y z
N LEU A 1 -1.77 3.63 -11.85
CA LEU A 1 -0.80 4.72 -11.97
C LEU A 1 -0.46 5.19 -10.57
N LEU A 2 0.82 5.45 -10.31
CA LEU A 2 1.33 5.88 -9.01
C LEU A 2 2.15 7.15 -9.20
N ALA A 3 1.96 8.13 -8.31
CA ALA A 3 2.84 9.26 -8.15
C ALA A 3 3.25 9.34 -6.68
N VAL A 4 4.56 9.43 -6.42
CA VAL A 4 5.09 9.44 -5.05
C VAL A 4 5.88 10.71 -4.78
N THR A 5 5.83 11.17 -3.55
CA THR A 5 6.68 12.27 -3.07
C THR A 5 7.01 12.08 -1.60
N TRP A 6 8.11 12.68 -1.15
CA TRP A 6 8.50 12.69 0.26
C TRP A 6 8.11 14.03 0.90
N ALA A 7 7.37 13.95 2.01
CA ALA A 7 7.06 15.08 2.87
C ALA A 7 7.68 14.83 4.25
N GLY A 8 8.89 15.35 4.47
CA GLY A 8 9.67 15.01 5.65
C GLY A 8 10.02 13.52 5.67
N GLY A 9 9.69 12.83 6.76
CA GLY A 9 9.96 11.39 6.92
C GLY A 9 8.88 10.46 6.38
N VAL A 10 7.86 10.97 5.67
CA VAL A 10 6.73 10.19 5.16
C VAL A 10 6.70 10.27 3.64
N GLN A 11 6.55 9.11 2.99
CA GLN A 11 6.22 9.04 1.58
C GLN A 11 4.71 9.15 1.40
N ILE A 12 4.28 10.04 0.53
CA ILE A 12 2.89 10.18 0.10
C ILE A 12 2.78 9.53 -1.28
N GLU A 13 1.81 8.65 -1.42
CA GLU A 13 1.48 7.98 -2.68
C GLU A 13 0.09 8.40 -3.14
N LEU A 14 0.01 8.93 -4.36
CA LEU A 14 -1.23 9.16 -5.07
C LEU A 14 -1.47 8.01 -6.04
N MET A 15 -2.60 7.33 -5.88
CA MET A 15 -2.93 6.14 -6.64
C MET A 15 -4.16 6.34 -7.51
N GLN A 16 -4.06 5.84 -8.74
CA GLN A 16 -5.20 5.72 -9.65
C GLN A 16 -5.26 4.28 -10.19
N PRO A 17 -6.26 3.46 -9.82
CA PRO A 17 -6.49 2.18 -10.47
C PRO A 17 -6.82 2.39 -11.96
N LEU A 18 -6.26 1.54 -12.83
CA LEU A 18 -6.42 1.67 -14.29
C LEU A 18 -7.19 0.48 -14.89
N THR A 19 -6.85 -0.73 -14.46
CA THR A 19 -7.39 -1.97 -15.02
C THR A 19 -7.43 -3.06 -13.96
N GLY A 20 -8.40 -3.95 -14.07
CA GLY A 20 -8.61 -5.04 -13.10
C GLY A 20 -9.32 -4.53 -11.85
N ARG A 21 -10.17 -5.38 -11.26
CA ARG A 21 -10.86 -5.06 -10.00
C ARG A 21 -9.90 -5.30 -8.82
N SER A 22 -9.79 -4.32 -7.93
CA SER A 22 -8.91 -4.33 -6.76
C SER A 22 -9.57 -3.66 -5.55
N VAL A 23 -8.91 -3.74 -4.39
CA VAL A 23 -9.36 -3.02 -3.16
C VAL A 23 -9.48 -1.51 -3.38
N TYR A 24 -8.71 -0.93 -4.31
CA TYR A 24 -8.77 0.49 -4.62
C TYR A 24 -10.08 0.88 -5.30
N ASP A 25 -10.56 0.05 -6.23
CA ASP A 25 -11.83 0.25 -6.91
C ASP A 25 -12.99 0.19 -5.91
N GLU A 26 -12.95 -0.81 -5.03
CA GLU A 26 -13.96 -0.96 -3.98
C GLU A 26 -13.97 0.21 -2.99
N PHE A 27 -12.79 0.75 -2.66
CA PHE A 27 -12.67 1.93 -1.81
C PHE A 27 -13.31 3.16 -2.48
N LEU A 28 -12.98 3.42 -3.75
CA LEU A 28 -13.55 4.52 -4.52
C LEU A 28 -15.07 4.40 -4.65
N GLU A 29 -15.59 3.20 -4.93
CA GLU A 29 -17.03 2.93 -5.03
C GLU A 29 -17.77 3.23 -3.71
N LYS A 30 -17.16 2.89 -2.56
CA LYS A 30 -17.80 3.00 -1.24
C LYS A 30 -17.61 4.37 -0.58
N LYS A 31 -16.47 5.03 -0.83
CA LYS A 31 -16.01 6.19 -0.04
C LYS A 31 -15.60 7.40 -0.88
N GLY A 32 -15.42 7.23 -2.18
CA GLY A 32 -14.79 8.24 -3.03
C GLY A 32 -13.29 8.36 -2.75
N GLU A 33 -12.70 9.50 -3.14
CA GLU A 33 -11.28 9.78 -2.96
C GLU A 33 -10.92 10.02 -1.48
N GLY A 34 -9.75 9.54 -1.05
CA GLY A 34 -9.29 9.73 0.33
C GLY A 34 -8.07 8.92 0.70
N LEU A 35 -7.72 8.93 1.99
CA LEU A 35 -6.63 8.11 2.54
C LEU A 35 -7.02 6.64 2.53
N HIS A 36 -6.44 5.87 1.60
CA HIS A 36 -6.75 4.45 1.42
C HIS A 36 -6.06 3.56 2.45
N HIS A 37 -4.75 3.72 2.65
CA HIS A 37 -3.96 2.85 3.52
C HIS A 37 -2.76 3.57 4.15
N ILE A 38 -2.13 2.93 5.13
CA ILE A 38 -0.85 3.33 5.72
C ILE A 38 0.12 2.15 5.61
N LYS A 39 1.27 2.36 4.94
CA LYS A 39 2.33 1.36 4.80
C LYS A 39 3.33 1.41 5.94
N LEU A 40 3.66 0.23 6.46
CA LEU A 40 4.70 0.00 7.46
C LEU A 40 5.81 -0.88 6.89
N TYR A 41 7.04 -0.47 7.12
CA TYR A 41 8.23 -1.23 6.74
C TYR A 41 8.45 -2.42 7.67
N TYR A 42 8.71 -3.58 7.08
CA TYR A 42 9.18 -4.77 7.77
C TYR A 42 10.35 -5.40 7.01
N GLU A 43 11.44 -5.72 7.72
CA GLU A 43 12.59 -6.43 7.14
C GLU A 43 12.22 -7.87 6.74
N ASP A 44 11.36 -8.52 7.53
CA ASP A 44 10.80 -9.84 7.26
C ASP A 44 9.27 -9.75 7.23
N CYS A 45 8.72 -9.51 6.04
CA CYS A 45 7.28 -9.43 5.83
C CYS A 45 6.57 -10.73 6.21
N GLN A 46 7.17 -11.90 5.96
CA GLN A 46 6.52 -13.18 6.22
C GLN A 46 6.31 -13.41 7.72
N LYS A 47 7.35 -13.13 8.51
CA LYS A 47 7.24 -13.17 9.98
C LYS A 47 6.16 -12.21 10.48
N ALA A 48 6.12 -10.98 9.95
CA ALA A 48 5.09 -10.01 10.33
C ALA A 48 3.68 -10.51 9.99
N LEU A 49 3.48 -11.06 8.80
CA LEU A 49 2.20 -11.63 8.37
C LEU A 49 1.75 -12.78 9.30
N GLU A 50 2.66 -13.66 9.71
CA GLU A 50 2.33 -14.70 10.69
C GLU A 50 1.88 -14.13 12.03
N GLU A 51 2.49 -13.04 12.50
CA GLU A 51 2.11 -12.36 13.75
C GLU A 51 0.73 -11.70 13.64
N PHE A 52 0.40 -11.07 12.51
CA PHE A 52 -0.93 -10.49 12.27
C PHE A 52 -1.99 -11.57 12.12
N LYS A 53 -1.68 -12.67 11.43
CA LYS A 53 -2.58 -13.82 11.31
C LYS A 53 -2.91 -14.45 12.65
N LYS A 54 -1.93 -14.58 13.56
CA LYS A 54 -2.16 -15.05 14.94
C LYS A 54 -3.11 -14.14 15.74
N LYS A 55 -3.26 -12.87 15.33
CA LYS A 55 -4.21 -11.90 15.91
C LYS A 55 -5.56 -11.88 15.18
N GLY A 56 -5.77 -12.76 14.21
CA GLY A 56 -7.01 -12.82 13.41
C GLY A 56 -7.11 -11.74 12.33
N ILE A 57 -5.98 -11.13 11.95
CA ILE A 57 -5.93 -10.14 10.88
C ILE A 57 -5.43 -10.85 9.62
N GLU A 58 -6.28 -10.90 8.60
CA GLU A 58 -6.01 -11.57 7.33
C GLU A 58 -5.49 -10.60 6.27
N VAL A 59 -4.86 -11.14 5.22
CA VAL A 59 -4.47 -10.36 4.03
C VAL A 59 -5.65 -10.31 3.05
N ILE A 60 -6.06 -9.11 2.64
CA ILE A 60 -7.17 -8.89 1.70
C ILE A 60 -6.70 -8.72 0.25
N GLN A 61 -5.48 -8.24 0.05
CA GLN A 61 -4.84 -8.13 -1.26
C GLN A 61 -3.32 -8.06 -1.08
N SER A 62 -2.57 -8.63 -2.01
CA SER A 62 -1.11 -8.58 -2.02
C SER A 62 -0.57 -8.48 -3.43
N GLY A 63 0.66 -8.02 -3.57
CA GLY A 63 1.35 -7.98 -4.85
C GLY A 63 2.83 -7.74 -4.72
N LYS A 64 3.49 -7.70 -5.87
CA LYS A 64 4.90 -7.35 -6.01
C LYS A 64 5.08 -6.36 -7.15
N PHE A 65 5.98 -5.42 -6.97
CA PHE A 65 6.39 -4.48 -8.00
C PHE A 65 7.90 -4.28 -7.90
N ASP A 66 8.63 -4.71 -8.93
CA ASP A 66 10.08 -4.82 -8.89
C ASP A 66 10.55 -5.65 -7.68
N GLU A 67 11.37 -5.09 -6.80
CA GLU A 67 11.83 -5.74 -5.57
C GLU A 67 10.89 -5.49 -4.38
N ASP A 68 9.91 -4.58 -4.52
CA ASP A 68 8.95 -4.27 -3.46
C ASP A 68 7.84 -5.33 -3.42
N GLU A 69 7.50 -5.78 -2.21
CA GLU A 69 6.35 -6.60 -1.93
C GLU A 69 5.43 -5.91 -0.94
N PHE A 70 4.13 -6.08 -1.13
CA PHE A 70 3.11 -5.44 -0.30
C PHE A 70 1.95 -6.38 0.03
N TYR A 71 1.39 -6.18 1.22
CA TYR A 71 0.29 -6.97 1.77
C TYR A 71 -0.69 -6.05 2.52
N TYR A 72 -1.90 -5.87 1.97
CA TYR A 72 -2.99 -5.15 2.61
C TYR A 72 -3.69 -6.03 3.63
N LEU A 73 -3.87 -5.51 4.84
CA LEU A 73 -4.46 -6.23 5.96
C LEU A 73 -5.92 -5.82 6.20
N ASP A 74 -6.76 -6.79 6.57
CA ASP A 74 -8.15 -6.57 6.99
C ASP A 74 -8.22 -5.84 8.35
N THR A 75 -7.99 -4.54 8.31
CA THR A 75 -7.76 -3.70 9.50
C THR A 75 -8.68 -2.50 9.56
N GLU A 76 -9.42 -2.23 8.49
CA GLU A 76 -10.24 -1.03 8.40
C GLU A 76 -11.33 -0.98 9.48
N ALA A 77 -11.99 -2.11 9.74
CA ALA A 77 -13.04 -2.19 10.75
C ALA A 77 -12.54 -1.93 12.18
N SER A 78 -11.27 -2.24 12.47
CA SER A 78 -10.68 -2.15 13.81
C SER A 78 -9.82 -0.89 14.02
N LEU A 79 -9.14 -0.41 12.96
CA LEU A 79 -8.18 0.69 13.01
C LEU A 79 -8.64 1.92 12.22
N GLY A 80 -9.76 1.85 11.50
CA GLY A 80 -10.32 2.94 10.70
C GLY A 80 -9.69 3.13 9.32
N THR A 81 -8.60 2.42 9.00
CA THR A 81 -7.96 2.41 7.68
C THR A 81 -7.26 1.07 7.45
N ILE A 82 -6.88 0.80 6.20
CA ILE A 82 -6.12 -0.39 5.82
C ILE A 82 -4.64 -0.17 6.18
N TYR A 83 -4.05 -1.14 6.87
CA TYR A 83 -2.61 -1.21 7.07
C TYR A 83 -1.97 -2.07 5.98
N GLU A 84 -0.84 -1.61 5.47
CA GLU A 84 -0.02 -2.34 4.50
C GLU A 84 1.31 -2.73 5.17
N ILE A 85 1.73 -3.98 4.97
CA ILE A 85 3.09 -4.44 5.25
C ILE A 85 3.87 -4.44 3.94
N GLY A 86 5.09 -3.91 3.94
CA GLY A 86 6.01 -4.09 2.82
C GLY A 86 7.48 -3.98 3.20
N ASN A 87 8.35 -4.39 2.27
CA ASN A 87 9.79 -4.43 2.47
C ASN A 87 10.52 -3.17 1.99
N ASN A 88 9.80 -2.18 1.43
CA ASN A 88 10.39 -1.00 0.77
C ASN A 88 11.48 -1.40 -0.25
N GLY A 89 11.18 -2.43 -1.04
CA GLY A 89 12.10 -2.92 -2.05
C GLY A 89 12.41 -1.85 -3.09
N LYS A 90 13.57 -1.98 -3.74
CA LYS A 90 13.97 -1.02 -4.77
C LYS A 90 13.02 -1.13 -5.96
N ILE A 91 12.47 0.02 -6.36
CA ILE A 91 11.65 0.16 -7.56
C ILE A 91 12.41 0.94 -8.64
N ARG A 92 12.05 0.71 -9.90
CA ARG A 92 12.57 1.46 -11.05
C ARG A 92 12.27 2.96 -10.94
N GLU A 93 13.06 3.76 -11.66
CA GLU A 93 12.86 5.20 -11.76
C GLU A 93 11.51 5.56 -12.40
N PRO A 94 10.88 6.69 -12.01
CA PRO A 94 9.60 7.09 -12.59
C PRO A 94 9.76 7.52 -14.04
N GLU A 95 8.74 7.28 -14.86
CA GLU A 95 8.69 7.71 -16.26
C GLU A 95 8.78 9.25 -16.40
N ARG A 96 8.31 9.98 -15.39
CA ARG A 96 8.32 11.43 -15.33
C ARG A 96 8.46 11.90 -13.88
N ARG A 97 9.13 13.04 -13.68
CA ARG A 97 9.18 13.78 -12.41
C ARG A 97 8.56 15.17 -12.58
N TYR A 98 7.88 15.66 -11.55
CA TYR A 98 7.35 17.01 -11.49
C TYR A 98 7.75 17.68 -10.16
N PRO A 99 8.27 18.92 -10.16
CA PRO A 99 8.72 19.65 -11.36
C PRO A 99 9.83 18.89 -12.10
N GLU A 100 10.00 19.19 -13.39
CA GLU A 100 11.08 18.58 -14.18
C GLU A 100 12.44 18.96 -13.56
N THR A 101 13.28 17.96 -13.30
CA THR A 101 14.62 18.10 -12.73
C THR A 101 15.69 18.04 -13.81
#